data_AF-V7H9F9-F1
#
_entry.id   AF-V7H9F9-F1
#
_cell.length_a   1.000
_cell.length_b   1.000
_cell.length_c   1.000
_cell.angle_alpha   90.00
_cell.angle_beta   90.00
_cell.angle_gamma   90.00
#
_symmetry.space_group_name_H-M   'P 1'
#
loop_
_entity.id
_entity.type
_entity.pdbx_description
1 polymer ?
#
loop_
_entity_poly.entity_id
_entity_poly.type
_entity_poly.pdbx_seq_one_letter_code
_entity_poly.pdbx_strand_id
1 'polypeptide(L)'
;MALAAKLQLRQSQSLVMTPQLMQSIRLLQLTHVELDHFIDDEIERNPLLERAEPQDDAASDQVQKGDAAPEPAADGDWFENETAWSAEAISDKLDSSLENLFPDDPGTSERLGPDLTAQWKSATGNSSSGSSEGFDVGDMAAAAITLRQHVGEQIALAFADPAARLIAAELADGLDEAGYLRADPAEIAKRLGADQAMVANVLAACHTFEPVGLFARDLAECLSLQLAMRDRLDPAMKTLIGNLELLARRDFQTLKRLCGVDEEDLLDMLAEIRALDPRPGMAFSGGASDAIVADVEVRAANDGSWTVELNAETLPRVLVDHIYFAQVSPHAKNQAEKDFLAECLQNANWLTRSLDQRAKTILKVASEIVRQQDAFLVHGVRQLRPLNLRTVADAIGMHESTVSRVTANKYMLTPRGVFELRYFFTASIAASGGGDAHSSEAVRDRIKQLIDEEKPADVLSDDAIVDMLKESGVDIARRTVAKYREGMNIPSSVQRRREKRALASAGR
;
A
#
# COMPACT_ATOMS: atom_id res chain seq x y z
N MET A 1 -0.67 -22.21 66.84
CA MET A 1 -0.57 -22.01 65.38
C MET A 1 -1.80 -22.61 64.74
N ALA A 2 -2.84 -21.82 64.50
CA ALA A 2 -4.01 -22.25 63.72
C ALA A 2 -4.09 -21.34 62.49
N LEU A 3 -3.64 -21.86 61.34
CA LEU A 3 -3.73 -21.21 60.04
C LEU A 3 -5.17 -21.33 59.55
N ALA A 4 -5.96 -20.27 59.72
CA ALA A 4 -7.28 -20.19 59.11
C ALA A 4 -7.11 -19.80 57.63
N ALA A 5 -7.39 -20.74 56.72
CA ALA A 5 -7.41 -20.48 55.28
C ALA A 5 -8.57 -19.55 54.95
N LYS A 6 -8.27 -18.31 54.59
CA LYS A 6 -9.25 -17.31 54.15
C LYS A 6 -9.47 -17.48 52.65
N LEU A 7 -10.56 -18.14 52.28
CA LEU A 7 -11.03 -18.23 50.89
C LEU A 7 -11.51 -16.84 50.44
N GLN A 8 -10.70 -16.15 49.64
CA GLN A 8 -11.12 -14.95 48.91
C GLN A 8 -11.73 -15.39 47.58
N LEU A 9 -13.05 -15.39 47.50
CA LEU A 9 -13.78 -15.57 46.26
C LEU A 9 -13.67 -14.26 45.46
N ARG A 10 -12.82 -14.22 44.43
CA ARG A 10 -12.82 -13.14 43.44
C ARG A 10 -13.81 -13.52 42.34
N GLN A 11 -14.95 -12.85 42.30
CA GLN A 11 -15.90 -12.95 41.21
C GLN A 11 -15.41 -12.04 40.07
N SER A 12 -14.89 -12.62 38.99
CA SER A 12 -14.63 -11.90 37.74
C SER A 12 -15.78 -12.20 36.77
N GLN A 13 -16.63 -11.21 36.49
CA GLN A 13 -17.50 -11.26 35.31
C GLN A 13 -16.64 -10.87 34.10
N SER A 14 -16.38 -11.82 33.20
CA SER A 14 -15.89 -11.53 31.85
C SER A 14 -17.09 -11.58 30.91
N LEU A 15 -17.42 -10.45 30.28
CA LEU A 15 -18.47 -10.41 29.27
C LEU A 15 -17.96 -11.17 28.05
N VAL A 16 -18.57 -12.31 27.73
CA VAL A 16 -18.22 -13.10 26.53
C VAL A 16 -18.67 -12.29 25.31
N MET A 17 -17.75 -11.93 24.42
CA MET A 17 -18.07 -11.24 23.17
C MET A 17 -19.10 -12.04 22.37
N THR A 18 -20.15 -11.38 21.89
CA THR A 18 -21.05 -11.96 20.89
C THR A 18 -20.33 -12.01 19.54
N PRO A 19 -20.63 -13.00 18.69
CA PRO A 19 -20.03 -13.10 17.34
C PRO A 19 -20.26 -11.82 16.51
N GLN A 20 -21.42 -11.18 16.66
CA GLN A 20 -21.74 -9.89 16.03
C GLN A 20 -20.79 -8.76 16.45
N LEU A 21 -20.33 -8.71 17.70
CA LEU A 21 -19.37 -7.69 18.15
C LEU A 21 -17.97 -7.90 17.57
N MET A 22 -17.53 -9.16 17.43
CA MET A 22 -16.27 -9.45 16.75
C MET A 22 -16.34 -9.09 15.27
N GLN A 23 -17.49 -9.33 14.63
CA GLN A 23 -17.71 -9.04 13.22
C GLN A 23 -17.73 -7.54 12.96
N SER A 24 -18.37 -6.72 13.81
CA SER A 24 -18.35 -5.25 13.66
C SER A 24 -16.95 -4.66 13.81
N ILE A 25 -16.15 -5.20 14.73
CA ILE A 25 -14.75 -4.78 14.90
C ILE A 25 -13.91 -5.15 13.68
N ARG A 26 -14.13 -6.34 13.10
CA ARG A 26 -13.46 -6.74 11.84
C ARG A 26 -13.85 -5.81 10.71
N LEU A 27 -15.15 -5.48 10.58
CA LEU A 27 -15.65 -4.56 9.56
C LEU A 27 -14.91 -3.21 9.59
N LEU A 28 -14.53 -2.68 10.76
CA LEU A 28 -13.77 -1.42 10.83
C LEU A 28 -12.36 -1.50 10.23
N GLN A 29 -11.74 -2.69 10.24
CA GLN A 29 -10.35 -2.90 9.78
C GLN A 29 -10.27 -3.21 8.29
N LEU A 30 -11.31 -3.83 7.71
CA LEU A 30 -11.31 -4.27 6.31
C LEU A 30 -11.08 -3.09 5.36
N THR A 31 -10.30 -3.31 4.31
CA THR A 31 -10.16 -2.39 3.16
C THR A 31 -11.48 -2.28 2.39
N HIS A 32 -11.57 -1.39 1.40
CA HIS A 32 -12.76 -1.33 0.53
C HIS A 32 -12.93 -2.65 -0.25
N VAL A 33 -11.87 -3.16 -0.88
CA VAL A 33 -11.91 -4.45 -1.63
C VAL A 33 -12.33 -5.61 -0.74
N GLU A 34 -11.78 -5.71 0.47
CA GLU A 34 -12.15 -6.77 1.41
C GLU A 34 -13.58 -6.60 1.93
N LEU A 35 -14.05 -5.37 2.08
CA LEU A 35 -15.43 -5.09 2.49
C LEU A 35 -16.41 -5.51 1.39
N ASP A 36 -16.08 -5.23 0.13
CA ASP A 36 -16.92 -5.60 -1.01
C ASP A 36 -17.06 -7.12 -1.13
N HIS A 37 -15.94 -7.86 -1.03
CA HIS A 37 -15.97 -9.33 -1.00
C HIS A 37 -16.78 -9.86 0.19
N PHE A 38 -16.62 -9.27 1.37
CA PHE A 38 -17.39 -9.66 2.54
C PHE A 38 -18.90 -9.42 2.34
N ILE A 39 -19.27 -8.31 1.70
CA ILE A 39 -20.68 -8.02 1.38
C ILE A 39 -21.22 -9.00 0.35
N ASP A 40 -20.43 -9.37 -0.67
CA ASP A 40 -20.80 -10.40 -1.65
C ASP A 40 -21.11 -11.74 -0.95
N ASP A 41 -20.21 -12.20 -0.08
CA ASP A 41 -20.41 -13.42 0.70
C ASP A 41 -21.69 -13.39 1.56
N GLU A 42 -22.04 -12.22 2.11
CA GLU A 42 -23.24 -12.05 2.94
C GLU A 42 -24.52 -11.92 2.09
N ILE A 43 -24.46 -11.34 0.90
CA ILE A 43 -25.58 -11.30 -0.05
C ILE A 43 -25.89 -12.71 -0.58
N GLU A 44 -24.88 -13.52 -0.86
CA GLU A 44 -25.07 -14.93 -1.24
C GLU A 44 -25.78 -15.75 -0.16
N ARG A 45 -25.57 -15.40 1.12
CA ARG A 45 -26.19 -16.09 2.26
C ARG A 45 -27.57 -15.55 2.61
N ASN A 46 -27.82 -14.26 2.40
CA ASN A 46 -29.02 -13.59 2.85
C ASN A 46 -29.85 -13.07 1.66
N PRO A 47 -30.99 -13.71 1.34
CA PRO A 47 -31.83 -13.34 0.21
C PRO A 47 -32.57 -12.00 0.40
N LEU A 48 -32.43 -11.32 1.54
CA LEU A 48 -33.03 -10.01 1.81
C LEU A 48 -32.06 -8.84 1.52
N LEU A 49 -30.83 -9.12 1.10
CA LEU A 49 -29.82 -8.11 0.85
C LEU A 49 -29.64 -7.87 -0.65
N GLU A 50 -29.62 -6.60 -1.04
CA GLU A 50 -29.33 -6.18 -2.40
C GLU A 50 -28.23 -5.10 -2.39
N ARG A 51 -27.36 -5.12 -3.42
CA ARG A 51 -26.43 -4.01 -3.68
C ARG A 51 -27.21 -2.86 -4.31
N ALA A 52 -27.09 -1.67 -3.74
CA ALA A 52 -27.55 -0.47 -4.44
C ALA A 52 -26.50 -0.07 -5.46
N GLU A 53 -26.86 -0.07 -6.74
CA GLU A 53 -26.02 0.54 -7.76
C GLU A 53 -26.13 2.08 -7.65
N PRO A 54 -25.02 2.83 -7.86
CA PRO A 54 -24.99 4.29 -7.70
C PRO A 54 -25.91 5.06 -8.67
N GLN A 55 -26.60 4.36 -9.59
CA GLN A 55 -27.48 4.94 -10.60
C GLN A 55 -28.95 5.11 -10.14
N ASP A 56 -29.34 4.53 -9.00
CA ASP A 56 -30.74 4.56 -8.52
C ASP A 56 -31.17 5.87 -7.83
N ASP A 57 -30.23 6.78 -7.54
CA ASP A 57 -30.50 8.02 -6.81
C ASP A 57 -31.26 9.08 -7.66
N ALA A 58 -31.41 8.89 -8.97
CA ALA A 58 -32.15 9.84 -9.82
C ALA A 58 -33.68 9.61 -9.82
N ALA A 59 -34.17 8.47 -9.32
CA ALA A 59 -35.58 8.09 -9.44
C ALA A 59 -36.35 8.00 -8.11
N SER A 60 -35.66 7.88 -6.96
CA SER A 60 -36.30 7.57 -5.68
C SER A 60 -36.66 8.79 -4.80
N ASP A 61 -36.12 9.99 -5.08
CA ASP A 61 -36.28 11.16 -4.20
C ASP A 61 -37.53 12.04 -4.49
N GLN A 62 -38.48 11.55 -5.31
CA GLN A 62 -39.72 12.28 -5.65
C GLN A 62 -41.03 11.65 -5.14
N VAL A 63 -40.99 10.53 -4.42
CA VAL A 63 -42.23 9.89 -3.91
C VAL A 63 -42.18 9.76 -2.39
N GLN A 64 -42.18 10.89 -1.67
CA GLN A 64 -42.72 10.98 -0.30
C GLN A 64 -42.78 12.44 0.21
N LYS A 65 -43.71 13.22 -0.35
CA LYS A 65 -44.31 14.39 0.32
C LYS A 65 -45.78 14.45 -0.04
N GLY A 66 -46.60 13.70 0.69
CA GLY A 66 -48.06 13.71 0.58
C GLY A 66 -48.68 13.26 1.90
N ASP A 67 -49.55 14.10 2.43
CA ASP A 67 -50.19 14.02 3.75
C ASP A 67 -50.75 12.66 4.17
N ALA A 68 -50.46 12.24 5.41
CA ALA A 68 -51.34 11.37 6.20
C ALA A 68 -51.17 11.64 7.71
N ALA A 69 -52.25 12.03 8.37
CA ALA A 69 -52.35 12.17 9.82
C ALA A 69 -52.36 10.79 10.53
N PRO A 70 -51.95 10.70 11.81
CA PRO A 70 -51.73 9.43 12.48
C PRO A 70 -53.01 8.88 13.12
N GLU A 71 -53.34 7.60 12.86
CA GLU A 71 -54.25 6.81 13.70
C GLU A 71 -53.45 5.91 14.68
N PRO A 72 -53.98 5.65 15.89
CA PRO A 72 -53.25 4.90 16.92
C PRO A 72 -53.40 3.39 16.71
N ALA A 73 -52.28 2.70 16.50
CA ALA A 73 -52.24 1.24 16.51
C ALA A 73 -52.11 0.71 17.95
N ALA A 74 -52.98 -0.25 18.27
CA ALA A 74 -53.11 -0.91 19.55
C ALA A 74 -51.89 -1.77 19.92
N ASP A 75 -51.65 -1.86 21.23
CA ASP A 75 -50.64 -2.66 21.93
C ASP A 75 -50.36 -4.04 21.32
N GLY A 76 -49.08 -4.27 21.03
CA GLY A 76 -48.50 -5.55 20.67
C GLY A 76 -47.07 -5.62 21.20
N ASP A 77 -46.98 -6.09 22.44
CA ASP A 77 -45.88 -6.53 23.34
C ASP A 77 -44.60 -7.17 22.74
N TRP A 78 -44.15 -6.77 21.55
CA TRP A 78 -42.97 -7.31 20.85
C TRP A 78 -41.83 -6.30 20.69
N PHE A 79 -42.06 -5.03 21.04
CA PHE A 79 -41.12 -3.93 20.77
C PHE A 79 -40.23 -3.53 21.97
N GLU A 80 -40.46 -4.08 23.17
CA GLU A 80 -39.75 -3.65 24.38
C GLU A 80 -38.34 -4.23 24.58
N ASN A 81 -37.90 -5.19 23.75
CA ASN A 81 -36.60 -5.84 23.93
C ASN A 81 -35.48 -5.32 22.98
N GLU A 82 -35.80 -4.43 22.05
CA GLU A 82 -34.83 -3.83 21.09
C GLU A 82 -34.22 -2.51 21.57
N THR A 83 -34.76 -1.88 22.62
CA THR A 83 -34.26 -0.62 23.21
C THR A 83 -32.99 -0.80 24.07
N ALA A 84 -32.44 -2.01 24.17
CA ALA A 84 -31.20 -2.27 24.91
C ALA A 84 -29.90 -1.93 24.14
N TRP A 85 -30.01 -1.52 22.87
CA TRP A 85 -28.88 -1.28 21.96
C TRP A 85 -28.90 0.14 21.36
N SER A 86 -28.86 1.17 22.21
CA SER A 86 -28.57 2.54 21.76
C SER A 86 -27.08 2.69 21.39
N ALA A 87 -26.75 3.67 20.53
CA ALA A 87 -25.38 3.95 20.10
C ALA A 87 -24.44 4.23 21.28
N GLU A 88 -24.96 4.89 22.33
CA GLU A 88 -24.24 5.14 23.58
C GLU A 88 -24.02 3.85 24.37
N ALA A 89 -25.02 2.96 24.44
CA ALA A 89 -24.93 1.70 25.18
C ALA A 89 -24.01 0.66 24.51
N ILE A 90 -23.87 0.69 23.18
CA ILE A 90 -22.91 -0.14 22.44
C ILE A 90 -21.48 0.39 22.64
N SER A 91 -21.29 1.71 22.62
CA SER A 91 -19.98 2.35 22.86
C SER A 91 -19.46 2.06 24.27
N ASP A 92 -20.28 2.26 25.30
CA ASP A 92 -19.90 2.00 26.71
C ASP A 92 -19.64 0.51 27.01
N LYS A 93 -20.38 -0.40 26.34
CA LYS A 93 -20.18 -1.85 26.48
C LYS A 93 -18.96 -2.35 25.69
N LEU A 94 -18.59 -1.70 24.59
CA LEU A 94 -17.34 -2.00 23.86
C LEU A 94 -16.12 -1.65 24.71
N ASP A 95 -16.13 -0.47 25.32
CA ASP A 95 -14.99 0.13 26.04
C ASP A 95 -14.61 -0.64 27.31
N SER A 96 -15.59 -1.10 28.09
CA SER A 96 -15.34 -1.77 29.38
C SER A 96 -14.81 -3.22 29.26
N SER A 97 -14.94 -3.84 28.08
CA SER A 97 -14.57 -5.25 27.85
C SER A 97 -13.16 -5.44 27.28
N LEU A 98 -12.53 -4.38 26.76
CA LEU A 98 -11.29 -4.48 25.98
C LEU A 98 -9.99 -4.47 26.81
N GLU A 99 -10.04 -4.05 28.08
CA GLU A 99 -8.84 -3.82 28.91
C GLU A 99 -8.24 -5.13 29.49
N ASN A 100 -8.93 -6.27 29.40
CA ASN A 100 -8.56 -7.48 30.16
C ASN A 100 -8.14 -8.72 29.35
N LEU A 101 -8.01 -8.66 28.01
CA LEU A 101 -7.76 -9.88 27.22
C LEU A 101 -6.46 -9.92 26.39
N PHE A 102 -5.72 -8.82 26.23
CA PHE A 102 -4.42 -8.84 25.53
C PHE A 102 -3.40 -7.90 26.18
N PRO A 103 -2.69 -8.33 27.25
CA PRO A 103 -1.48 -7.65 27.66
C PRO A 103 -0.39 -7.95 26.64
N ASP A 104 0.07 -6.92 25.93
CA ASP A 104 1.23 -6.91 25.04
C ASP A 104 1.21 -7.92 23.87
N ASP A 105 0.69 -7.52 22.70
CA ASP A 105 1.15 -8.09 21.42
C ASP A 105 1.49 -6.98 20.41
N PRO A 106 2.77 -6.65 20.21
CA PRO A 106 3.21 -5.70 19.21
C PRO A 106 3.21 -6.36 17.82
N GLY A 107 2.05 -6.42 17.19
CA GLY A 107 1.95 -6.38 15.72
C GLY A 107 2.72 -7.47 14.96
N THR A 108 2.60 -8.74 15.38
CA THR A 108 3.05 -9.85 14.53
C THR A 108 1.97 -10.14 13.49
N SER A 109 2.15 -9.63 12.28
CA SER A 109 1.33 -10.04 11.13
C SER A 109 1.64 -11.50 10.80
N GLU A 110 0.61 -12.35 10.81
CA GLU A 110 0.68 -13.60 10.07
C GLU A 110 0.85 -13.22 8.60
N ARG A 111 2.06 -13.40 8.07
CA ARG A 111 2.32 -13.32 6.65
C ARG A 111 1.56 -14.46 5.99
N LEU A 112 0.41 -14.12 5.39
CA LEU A 112 -0.30 -14.98 4.45
C LEU A 112 0.72 -15.53 3.44
N GLY A 113 0.82 -16.86 3.40
CA GLY A 113 1.78 -17.56 2.55
C GLY A 113 1.49 -17.34 1.05
N PRO A 114 2.51 -17.50 0.19
CA PRO A 114 2.42 -17.28 -1.26
C PRO A 114 1.48 -18.24 -2.02
N ASP A 115 0.73 -19.10 -1.32
CA ASP A 115 -0.11 -20.14 -1.90
C ASP A 115 -1.54 -19.65 -2.24
N LEU A 116 -2.04 -18.62 -1.52
CA LEU A 116 -3.35 -18.03 -1.79
C LEU A 116 -3.33 -17.06 -2.99
N THR A 117 -2.21 -16.39 -3.23
CA THR A 117 -2.00 -15.52 -4.40
C THR A 117 -1.94 -16.28 -5.72
N ALA A 118 -1.65 -17.59 -5.70
CA ALA A 118 -1.68 -18.44 -6.89
C ALA A 118 -3.11 -18.85 -7.29
N GLN A 119 -4.04 -18.98 -6.34
CA GLN A 119 -5.44 -19.31 -6.63
C GLN A 119 -6.16 -18.17 -7.36
N TRP A 120 -5.87 -16.92 -7.02
CA TRP A 120 -6.47 -15.73 -7.66
C TRP A 120 -6.13 -15.55 -9.14
N LYS A 121 -4.99 -16.08 -9.62
CA LYS A 121 -4.62 -15.98 -11.05
C LYS A 121 -5.30 -17.02 -11.95
N SER A 122 -6.00 -18.00 -11.38
CA SER A 122 -6.54 -19.14 -12.14
C SER A 122 -8.07 -19.11 -12.35
N ALA A 123 -8.78 -18.16 -11.74
CA ALA A 123 -10.24 -18.07 -11.80
C ALA A 123 -10.80 -17.09 -12.84
N THR A 124 -9.95 -16.28 -13.50
CA THR A 124 -10.38 -15.36 -14.56
C THR A 124 -10.39 -16.06 -15.92
N GLY A 125 -11.31 -17.00 -16.09
CA GLY A 125 -11.52 -17.70 -17.35
C GLY A 125 -12.88 -18.35 -17.43
N ASN A 126 -13.79 -17.70 -18.17
CA ASN A 126 -14.95 -18.27 -18.89
C ASN A 126 -16.38 -18.02 -18.35
N SER A 127 -16.91 -16.84 -18.71
CA SER A 127 -18.25 -16.51 -19.26
C SER A 127 -19.56 -16.97 -18.57
N SER A 128 -20.42 -16.00 -18.23
CA SER A 128 -21.87 -16.04 -18.53
C SER A 128 -22.55 -14.66 -18.53
N SER A 129 -22.88 -14.19 -19.74
CA SER A 129 -24.09 -13.45 -20.18
C SER A 129 -24.96 -12.66 -19.17
N GLY A 130 -25.02 -11.34 -19.32
CA GLY A 130 -26.12 -10.50 -18.85
C GLY A 130 -25.93 -9.01 -19.12
N SER A 131 -26.81 -8.44 -19.95
CA SER A 131 -27.15 -7.01 -20.14
C SER A 131 -26.05 -5.97 -20.45
N SER A 132 -26.17 -5.43 -21.67
CA SER A 132 -25.49 -4.24 -22.17
C SER A 132 -25.92 -2.97 -21.43
N GLU A 133 -24.97 -2.31 -20.77
CA GLU A 133 -24.92 -0.84 -20.64
C GLU A 133 -23.50 -0.40 -20.23
N GLY A 134 -22.90 0.50 -21.04
CA GLY A 134 -21.60 1.11 -20.76
C GLY A 134 -20.37 0.31 -21.20
N PHE A 135 -20.04 0.31 -22.50
CA PHE A 135 -18.66 0.02 -22.90
C PHE A 135 -17.79 1.18 -22.41
N ASP A 136 -17.18 1.05 -21.22
CA ASP A 136 -16.17 1.99 -20.76
C ASP A 136 -14.99 1.94 -21.73
N VAL A 137 -14.71 3.07 -22.38
CA VAL A 137 -13.57 3.21 -23.29
C VAL A 137 -12.25 3.02 -22.52
N GLY A 138 -12.27 3.18 -21.18
CA GLY A 138 -11.16 2.84 -20.28
C GLY A 138 -10.83 1.34 -20.24
N ASP A 139 -11.82 0.46 -20.26
CA ASP A 139 -11.65 -1.00 -20.24
C ASP A 139 -11.16 -1.57 -21.59
N MET A 140 -11.26 -0.78 -22.66
CA MET A 140 -10.66 -1.09 -23.97
C MET A 140 -9.23 -0.56 -24.13
N ALA A 141 -8.63 0.04 -23.10
CA ALA A 141 -7.22 0.38 -23.14
C ALA A 141 -6.41 -0.92 -23.28
N ALA A 142 -5.73 -1.09 -24.42
CA ALA A 142 -4.87 -2.25 -24.64
C ALA A 142 -3.87 -2.35 -23.48
N ALA A 143 -3.90 -3.49 -22.77
CA ALA A 143 -2.94 -3.78 -21.71
C ALA A 143 -1.53 -3.52 -22.25
N ALA A 144 -0.71 -2.80 -21.48
CA ALA A 144 0.67 -2.53 -21.87
C ALA A 144 1.38 -3.86 -22.17
N ILE A 145 2.07 -3.92 -23.31
CA ILE A 145 2.77 -5.14 -23.74
C ILE A 145 3.79 -5.49 -22.67
N THR A 146 3.60 -6.65 -22.03
CA THR A 146 4.50 -7.11 -20.97
C THR A 146 5.82 -7.60 -21.57
N LEU A 147 6.90 -7.60 -20.78
CA LEU A 147 8.21 -8.08 -21.22
C LEU A 147 8.12 -9.50 -21.80
N ARG A 148 7.36 -10.38 -21.11
CA ARG A 148 7.14 -11.77 -21.53
C ARG A 148 6.44 -11.85 -22.87
N GLN A 149 5.42 -11.01 -23.10
CA GLN A 149 4.71 -10.98 -24.38
C GLN A 149 5.63 -10.49 -25.50
N HIS A 150 6.36 -9.40 -25.28
CA HIS A 150 7.29 -8.84 -26.26
C HIS A 150 8.38 -9.84 -26.67
N VAL A 151 9.01 -10.47 -25.68
CA VAL A 151 10.02 -11.51 -25.92
C VAL A 151 9.41 -12.73 -26.60
N GLY A 152 8.20 -13.15 -26.20
CA GLY A 152 7.49 -14.26 -26.83
C GLY A 152 7.19 -14.03 -28.32
N GLU A 153 6.81 -12.82 -28.71
CA GLU A 153 6.61 -12.42 -30.11
C GLU A 153 7.92 -12.49 -30.90
N GLN A 154 9.03 -12.01 -30.31
CA GLN A 154 10.35 -12.08 -30.96
C GLN A 154 10.87 -13.52 -31.09
N ILE A 155 10.66 -14.37 -30.08
CA ILE A 155 11.00 -15.79 -30.14
C ILE A 155 10.25 -16.47 -31.29
N ALA A 156 8.97 -16.15 -31.46
CA ALA A 156 8.15 -16.70 -32.53
C ALA A 156 8.64 -16.28 -33.93
N LEU A 157 9.25 -15.09 -34.06
CA LEU A 157 9.80 -14.58 -35.33
C LEU A 157 11.23 -15.06 -35.61
N ALA A 158 12.07 -15.19 -34.57
CA ALA A 158 13.49 -15.51 -34.72
C ALA A 158 13.78 -16.99 -34.93
N PHE A 159 12.97 -17.89 -34.37
CA PHE A 159 13.23 -19.33 -34.40
C PHE A 159 12.19 -20.10 -35.23
N ALA A 160 12.62 -20.66 -36.36
CA ALA A 160 11.80 -21.56 -37.18
C ALA A 160 11.76 -23.00 -36.63
N ASP A 161 12.80 -23.43 -35.91
CA ASP A 161 12.90 -24.77 -35.33
C ASP A 161 12.08 -24.90 -34.03
N PRO A 162 11.15 -25.87 -33.93
CA PRO A 162 10.36 -26.09 -32.72
C PRO A 162 11.19 -26.35 -31.46
N ALA A 163 12.33 -27.04 -31.58
CA ALA A 163 13.19 -27.33 -30.42
C ALA A 163 13.89 -26.07 -29.91
N ALA A 164 14.47 -25.26 -30.81
CA ALA A 164 15.03 -23.95 -30.47
C ALA A 164 14.01 -23.01 -29.82
N ARG A 165 12.76 -23.02 -30.31
CA ARG A 165 11.67 -22.20 -29.76
C ARG A 165 11.29 -22.59 -28.33
N LEU A 166 11.27 -23.88 -28.01
CA LEU A 166 11.02 -24.37 -26.65
C LEU A 166 12.14 -23.95 -25.69
N ILE A 167 13.40 -24.05 -26.11
CA ILE A 167 14.55 -23.60 -25.32
C ILE A 167 14.46 -22.08 -25.06
N ALA A 168 14.14 -21.29 -26.09
CA ALA A 168 14.00 -19.85 -25.97
C ALA A 168 12.84 -19.43 -25.03
N ALA A 169 11.72 -20.16 -25.06
CA ALA A 169 10.60 -19.92 -24.17
C ALA A 169 10.97 -20.17 -22.69
N GLU A 170 11.68 -21.27 -22.41
CA GLU A 170 12.17 -21.57 -21.04
C GLU A 170 13.20 -20.52 -20.58
N LEU A 171 14.05 -20.03 -21.48
CA LEU A 171 14.97 -18.92 -21.19
C LEU A 171 14.19 -17.64 -20.86
N ALA A 172 13.10 -17.35 -21.58
CA ALA A 172 12.27 -16.16 -21.35
C ALA A 172 11.53 -16.23 -20.01
N ASP A 173 11.14 -17.42 -19.57
CA ASP A 173 10.57 -17.64 -18.24
C ASP A 173 11.59 -17.41 -17.11
N GLY A 174 12.88 -17.59 -17.40
CA GLY A 174 13.99 -17.32 -16.46
C GLY A 174 14.43 -15.85 -16.37
N LEU A 175 13.75 -14.94 -17.09
CA LEU A 175 14.03 -13.50 -17.05
C LEU A 175 13.41 -12.83 -15.83
N ASP A 176 14.19 -11.95 -15.20
CA ASP A 176 13.72 -11.01 -14.17
C ASP A 176 13.05 -9.78 -14.78
N GLU A 177 12.36 -8.96 -13.97
CA GLU A 177 11.71 -7.70 -14.41
C GLU A 177 12.71 -6.73 -15.04
N ALA A 178 13.96 -6.74 -14.60
CA ALA A 178 15.04 -5.94 -15.15
C ALA A 178 15.58 -6.46 -16.51
N GLY A 179 15.19 -7.68 -16.92
CA GLY A 179 15.63 -8.32 -18.16
C GLY A 179 16.88 -9.22 -18.04
N TYR A 180 17.32 -9.51 -16.81
CA TYR A 180 18.46 -10.40 -16.54
C TYR A 180 18.03 -11.86 -16.45
N LEU A 181 18.85 -12.77 -16.99
CA LEU A 181 18.67 -14.21 -16.86
C LEU A 181 19.27 -14.67 -15.54
N ARG A 182 18.42 -15.06 -14.57
CA ARG A 182 18.89 -15.59 -13.28
C ARG A 182 19.16 -17.09 -13.30
N ALA A 183 18.59 -17.80 -14.27
CA ALA A 183 18.74 -19.25 -14.40
C ALA A 183 20.06 -19.62 -15.11
N ASP A 184 20.70 -20.72 -14.68
CA ASP A 184 21.90 -21.24 -15.32
C ASP A 184 21.52 -21.99 -16.62
N PRO A 185 22.06 -21.61 -17.80
CA PRO A 185 21.82 -22.33 -19.05
C PRO A 185 22.18 -23.83 -18.98
N ALA A 186 23.12 -24.22 -18.11
CA ALA A 186 23.48 -25.62 -17.93
C ALA A 186 22.38 -26.43 -17.20
N GLU A 187 21.64 -25.81 -16.29
CA GLU A 187 20.50 -26.42 -15.62
C GLU A 187 19.30 -26.53 -16.56
N ILE A 188 19.07 -25.48 -17.36
CA ILE A 188 18.03 -25.48 -18.41
C ILE A 188 18.27 -26.60 -19.42
N ALA A 189 19.53 -26.78 -19.86
CA ALA A 189 19.90 -27.86 -20.78
C ALA A 189 19.58 -29.25 -20.20
N LYS A 190 19.89 -29.49 -18.92
CA LYS A 190 19.56 -30.76 -18.24
C LYS A 190 18.05 -30.98 -18.11
N ARG A 191 17.30 -29.93 -17.78
CA ARG A 191 15.84 -30.00 -17.62
C ARG A 191 15.12 -30.32 -18.92
N LEU A 192 15.57 -29.72 -20.03
CA LEU A 192 15.00 -29.93 -21.36
C LEU A 192 15.56 -31.17 -22.09
N GLY A 193 16.62 -31.79 -21.56
CA GLY A 193 17.33 -32.89 -22.23
C GLY A 193 18.02 -32.46 -23.52
N ALA A 194 18.36 -31.17 -23.64
CA ALA A 194 18.97 -30.58 -24.82
C ALA A 194 20.50 -30.53 -24.71
N ASP A 195 21.18 -30.46 -25.87
CA ASP A 195 22.62 -30.25 -25.90
C ASP A 195 22.99 -28.83 -25.43
N GLN A 196 24.05 -28.72 -24.63
CA GLN A 196 24.52 -27.42 -24.11
C GLN A 196 24.94 -26.48 -25.23
N ALA A 197 25.50 -27.02 -26.33
CA ALA A 197 25.87 -26.23 -27.49
C ALA A 197 24.64 -25.61 -28.18
N MET A 198 23.52 -26.34 -28.22
CA MET A 198 22.28 -25.84 -28.79
C MET A 198 21.67 -24.72 -27.92
N VAL A 199 21.68 -24.88 -26.60
CA VAL A 199 21.22 -23.85 -25.66
C VAL A 199 22.08 -22.58 -25.77
N ALA A 200 23.40 -22.71 -25.89
CA ALA A 200 24.29 -21.57 -26.06
C ALA A 200 24.04 -20.82 -27.38
N ASN A 201 23.77 -21.53 -28.47
CA ASN A 201 23.43 -20.91 -29.76
C ASN A 201 22.09 -20.17 -29.70
N VAL A 202 21.08 -20.76 -29.06
CA VAL A 202 19.78 -20.12 -28.84
C VAL A 202 19.93 -18.87 -27.97
N LEU A 203 20.70 -18.95 -26.88
CA LEU A 203 20.98 -17.83 -25.99
C LEU A 203 21.71 -16.68 -26.72
N ALA A 204 22.69 -17.00 -27.58
CA ALA A 204 23.37 -16.00 -28.40
C ALA A 204 22.43 -15.32 -29.41
N ALA A 205 21.46 -16.04 -29.96
CA ALA A 205 20.40 -15.44 -30.78
C ALA A 205 19.47 -14.57 -29.93
N CYS A 206 19.08 -15.01 -28.72
CA CYS A 206 18.28 -14.20 -27.80
C CYS A 206 18.98 -12.91 -27.37
N HIS A 207 20.32 -12.85 -27.33
CA HIS A 207 21.08 -11.62 -27.05
C HIS A 207 20.91 -10.53 -28.12
N THR A 208 20.43 -10.88 -29.33
CA THR A 208 20.16 -9.93 -30.42
C THR A 208 18.76 -9.33 -30.37
N PHE A 209 17.94 -9.74 -29.40
CA PHE A 209 16.58 -9.26 -29.23
C PHE A 209 16.54 -7.79 -28.83
N GLU A 210 15.43 -7.13 -29.16
CA GLU A 210 15.16 -5.76 -28.78
C GLU A 210 14.31 -5.76 -27.50
N PRO A 211 14.61 -4.94 -26.48
CA PRO A 211 15.81 -4.11 -26.31
C PRO A 211 17.11 -4.91 -26.10
N VAL A 212 18.22 -4.37 -26.59
CA VAL A 212 19.54 -5.01 -26.50
C VAL A 212 20.01 -5.09 -25.03
N GLY A 213 20.58 -6.23 -24.64
CA GLY A 213 21.01 -6.49 -23.27
C GLY A 213 20.03 -7.34 -22.45
N LEU A 214 18.91 -7.76 -23.04
CA LEU A 214 18.09 -8.86 -22.49
C LEU A 214 18.88 -10.17 -22.47
N PHE A 215 18.54 -11.06 -21.53
CA PHE A 215 19.20 -12.35 -21.32
C PHE A 215 20.68 -12.28 -20.90
N ALA A 216 21.14 -11.11 -20.43
CA ALA A 216 22.43 -10.99 -19.77
C ALA A 216 22.37 -11.63 -18.36
N ARG A 217 23.48 -12.23 -17.91
CA ARG A 217 23.59 -12.79 -16.55
C ARG A 217 24.03 -11.77 -15.52
N ASP A 218 24.85 -10.81 -15.95
CA ASP A 218 25.34 -9.73 -15.11
C ASP A 218 25.30 -8.38 -15.86
N LEU A 219 25.51 -7.31 -15.10
CA LEU A 219 25.57 -5.95 -15.65
C LEU A 219 26.71 -5.81 -16.67
N ALA A 220 27.81 -6.53 -16.48
CA ALA A 220 28.95 -6.50 -17.38
C ALA A 220 28.59 -7.08 -18.76
N GLU A 221 27.95 -8.25 -18.80
CA GLU A 221 27.46 -8.89 -20.02
C GLU A 221 26.42 -7.99 -20.70
N CYS A 222 25.47 -7.43 -19.94
CA CYS A 222 24.45 -6.50 -20.47
C CYS A 222 25.05 -5.30 -21.20
N LEU A 223 25.95 -4.56 -20.53
CA LEU A 223 26.62 -3.40 -21.12
C LEU A 223 27.52 -3.81 -22.30
N SER A 224 28.17 -4.97 -22.22
CA SER A 224 29.01 -5.46 -23.31
C SER A 224 28.20 -5.81 -24.57
N LEU A 225 27.00 -6.39 -24.40
CA LEU A 225 26.10 -6.69 -25.51
C LEU A 225 25.59 -5.41 -26.18
N GLN A 226 25.22 -4.41 -25.38
CA GLN A 226 24.77 -3.13 -25.91
C GLN A 226 25.89 -2.37 -26.64
N LEU A 227 27.13 -2.43 -26.13
CA LEU A 227 28.29 -1.81 -26.79
C LEU A 227 28.73 -2.57 -28.05
N ALA A 228 28.62 -3.90 -28.05
CA ALA A 228 28.90 -4.72 -29.23
C ALA A 228 27.94 -4.37 -30.38
N MET A 229 26.65 -4.15 -30.09
CA MET A 229 25.67 -3.73 -31.10
C MET A 229 25.95 -2.32 -31.65
N ARG A 230 26.51 -1.42 -30.83
CA ARG A 230 26.90 -0.06 -31.24
C ARG A 230 28.26 0.00 -31.94
N ASP A 231 28.96 -1.13 -32.09
CA ASP A 231 30.32 -1.22 -32.63
C ASP A 231 31.33 -0.33 -31.87
N ARG A 232 31.15 -0.23 -30.54
CA ARG A 232 32.00 0.55 -29.61
C ARG A 232 32.69 -0.31 -28.56
N LEU A 233 32.74 -1.62 -28.77
CA LEU A 233 33.38 -2.57 -27.85
C LEU A 233 34.91 -2.61 -28.08
N ASP A 234 35.59 -1.53 -27.72
CA ASP A 234 37.06 -1.49 -27.78
C ASP A 234 37.68 -2.36 -26.68
N PRO A 235 38.93 -2.85 -26.84
CA PRO A 235 39.63 -3.60 -25.81
C PRO A 235 39.71 -2.85 -24.47
N ALA A 236 39.90 -1.53 -24.52
CA ALA A 236 39.88 -0.66 -23.34
C ALA A 236 38.50 -0.64 -22.67
N MET A 237 37.43 -0.58 -23.46
CA MET A 237 36.04 -0.61 -22.96
C MET A 237 35.73 -1.94 -22.29
N LYS A 238 36.17 -3.06 -22.89
CA LYS A 238 36.03 -4.39 -22.30
C LYS A 238 36.76 -4.52 -20.95
N THR A 239 37.96 -3.94 -20.83
CA THR A 239 38.68 -3.91 -19.54
C THR A 239 37.98 -3.04 -18.48
N LEU A 240 37.32 -1.96 -18.90
CA LEU A 240 36.56 -1.10 -18.00
C LEU A 240 35.30 -1.81 -17.48
N ILE A 241 34.53 -2.46 -18.36
CA ILE A 241 33.33 -3.23 -18.00
C ILE A 241 33.68 -4.43 -17.10
N GLY A 242 34.83 -5.08 -17.31
CA GLY A 242 35.32 -6.14 -16.41
C GLY A 242 35.64 -5.65 -14.99
N ASN A 243 35.77 -4.34 -14.77
CA ASN A 243 36.17 -3.72 -13.52
C ASN A 243 35.15 -2.66 -13.03
N LEU A 244 33.84 -2.92 -13.21
CA LEU A 244 32.78 -2.00 -12.76
C LEU A 244 32.82 -1.68 -11.26
N GLU A 245 33.35 -2.57 -10.42
CA GLU A 245 33.53 -2.30 -8.99
C GLU A 245 34.46 -1.12 -8.71
N LEU A 246 35.53 -0.97 -9.51
CA LEU A 246 36.46 0.16 -9.39
C LEU A 246 35.78 1.47 -9.83
N LEU A 247 34.89 1.39 -10.81
CA LEU A 247 34.05 2.51 -11.26
C LEU A 247 33.05 2.92 -10.18
N ALA A 248 32.41 1.95 -9.51
CA ALA A 248 31.52 2.21 -8.37
C ALA A 248 32.27 2.87 -7.20
N ARG A 249 33.53 2.48 -6.96
CA ARG A 249 34.42 3.10 -5.96
C ARG A 249 35.04 4.43 -6.41
N ARG A 250 34.78 4.86 -7.66
CA ARG A 250 35.34 6.06 -8.31
C ARG A 250 36.87 6.11 -8.29
N ASP A 251 37.52 4.96 -8.45
CA ASP A 251 38.99 4.88 -8.50
C ASP A 251 39.49 5.04 -9.95
N PHE A 252 39.46 6.29 -10.44
CA PHE A 252 39.88 6.61 -11.80
C PHE A 252 41.38 6.39 -12.05
N GLN A 253 42.22 6.46 -11.01
CA GLN A 253 43.66 6.29 -11.16
C GLN A 253 44.05 4.84 -11.49
N THR A 254 43.42 3.88 -10.81
CA THR A 254 43.62 2.46 -11.12
C THR A 254 43.01 2.09 -12.47
N LEU A 255 41.83 2.63 -12.79
CA LEU A 255 41.18 2.42 -14.09
C LEU A 255 42.02 2.93 -15.27
N LYS A 256 42.61 4.14 -15.19
CA LYS A 256 43.51 4.67 -16.23
C LYS A 256 44.68 3.71 -16.50
N ARG A 257 45.31 3.19 -15.44
CA ARG A 257 46.44 2.25 -15.57
C ARG A 257 46.03 0.91 -16.17
N LEU A 258 44.85 0.40 -15.80
CA LEU A 258 44.35 -0.89 -16.29
C LEU A 258 43.87 -0.81 -17.74
N CYS A 259 43.20 0.29 -18.11
CA CYS A 259 42.66 0.49 -19.45
C CYS A 259 43.71 1.05 -20.43
N GLY A 260 44.80 1.65 -19.93
CA GLY A 260 45.89 2.19 -20.75
C GLY A 260 45.51 3.42 -21.55
N VAL A 261 44.56 4.23 -21.04
CA VAL A 261 43.99 5.40 -21.71
C VAL A 261 44.24 6.68 -20.92
N ASP A 262 44.21 7.81 -21.64
CA ASP A 262 44.37 9.14 -21.08
C ASP A 262 43.08 9.60 -20.35
N GLU A 263 43.14 10.74 -19.68
CA GLU A 263 42.02 11.27 -18.90
C GLU A 263 40.81 11.66 -19.76
N GLU A 264 41.07 12.24 -20.93
CA GLU A 264 40.03 12.64 -21.89
C GLU A 264 39.30 11.40 -22.43
N ASP A 265 40.05 10.40 -22.88
CA ASP A 265 39.50 9.13 -23.36
C ASP A 265 38.68 8.40 -22.29
N LEU A 266 39.13 8.40 -21.03
CA LEU A 266 38.38 7.77 -19.95
C LEU A 266 37.05 8.49 -19.69
N LEU A 267 37.02 9.83 -19.80
CA LEU A 267 35.78 10.60 -19.64
C LEU A 267 34.79 10.31 -20.76
N ASP A 268 35.27 10.18 -21.99
CA ASP A 268 34.45 9.80 -23.14
C ASP A 268 33.88 8.39 -22.99
N MET A 269 34.71 7.42 -22.56
CA MET A 269 34.26 6.06 -22.26
C MET A 269 33.18 6.03 -21.16
N LEU A 270 33.33 6.86 -20.12
CA LEU A 270 32.34 6.97 -19.05
C LEU A 270 31.03 7.61 -19.54
N ALA A 271 31.10 8.59 -20.44
CA ALA A 271 29.92 9.19 -21.05
C ALA A 271 29.14 8.17 -21.87
N GLU A 272 29.84 7.32 -22.64
CA GLU A 272 29.22 6.23 -23.40
C GLU A 272 28.51 5.22 -22.51
N ILE A 273 29.14 4.78 -21.42
CA ILE A 273 28.53 3.84 -20.47
C ILE A 273 27.29 4.45 -19.79
N ARG A 274 27.30 5.74 -19.51
CA ARG A 274 26.13 6.43 -18.92
C ARG A 274 24.97 6.60 -19.91
N ALA A 275 25.24 6.55 -21.22
CA ALA A 275 24.23 6.59 -22.27
C ALA A 275 23.63 5.20 -22.60
N LEU A 276 24.01 4.17 -21.85
CA LEU A 276 23.48 2.81 -21.95
C LEU A 276 22.41 2.58 -20.88
N ASP A 277 21.46 1.70 -21.18
CA ASP A 277 20.38 1.34 -20.27
C ASP A 277 20.74 0.09 -19.47
N PRO A 278 21.03 0.21 -18.16
CA PRO A 278 21.45 -0.93 -17.34
C PRO A 278 20.31 -1.89 -16.99
N ARG A 279 19.05 -1.57 -17.32
CA ARG A 279 17.86 -2.39 -17.00
C ARG A 279 16.84 -2.32 -18.14
N PRO A 280 17.13 -2.94 -19.30
CA PRO A 280 16.27 -2.84 -20.48
C PRO A 280 14.85 -3.38 -20.24
N GLY A 281 14.66 -4.33 -19.32
CA GLY A 281 13.34 -4.89 -18.99
C GLY A 281 12.38 -3.91 -18.30
N MET A 282 12.88 -2.86 -17.65
CA MET A 282 12.04 -1.89 -16.91
C MET A 282 11.12 -1.07 -17.83
N ALA A 283 11.45 -0.93 -19.12
CA ALA A 283 10.59 -0.27 -20.08
C ALA A 283 9.25 -1.01 -20.28
N PHE A 284 9.26 -2.32 -20.01
CA PHE A 284 8.10 -3.22 -20.15
C PHE A 284 7.50 -3.60 -18.78
N SER A 285 8.13 -3.20 -17.68
CA SER A 285 7.62 -3.39 -16.32
C SER A 285 6.59 -2.32 -15.94
N GLY A 286 5.87 -1.79 -16.94
CA GLY A 286 4.73 -0.89 -16.76
C GLY A 286 3.50 -1.65 -16.26
N GLY A 287 3.67 -2.48 -15.22
CA GLY A 287 2.51 -2.90 -14.43
C GLY A 287 1.80 -1.62 -14.02
N ALA A 288 0.48 -1.57 -14.28
CA ALA A 288 -0.34 -0.46 -13.82
C ALA A 288 0.04 -0.20 -12.37
N SER A 289 0.58 0.99 -12.08
CA SER A 289 0.77 1.38 -10.70
C SER A 289 -0.61 1.34 -10.10
N ASP A 290 -0.87 0.40 -9.20
CA ASP A 290 -2.17 0.26 -8.57
C ASP A 290 -2.54 1.62 -7.97
N ALA A 291 -3.54 2.25 -8.57
CA ALA A 291 -4.00 3.54 -8.12
C ALA A 291 -4.62 3.33 -6.75
N ILE A 292 -4.01 3.92 -5.71
CA ILE A 292 -4.58 3.86 -4.37
C ILE A 292 -5.84 4.73 -4.38
N VAL A 293 -7.00 4.07 -4.34
CA VAL A 293 -8.29 4.74 -4.15
C VAL A 293 -8.38 5.17 -2.68
N ALA A 294 -8.61 6.46 -2.45
CA ALA A 294 -8.76 7.02 -1.12
C ALA A 294 -10.20 6.87 -0.60
N ASP A 295 -10.33 6.47 0.67
CA ASP A 295 -11.62 6.34 1.37
C ASP A 295 -12.19 7.72 1.79
N VAL A 296 -11.29 8.67 2.08
CA VAL A 296 -11.65 10.02 2.56
C VAL A 296 -11.04 11.06 1.63
N GLU A 297 -11.82 12.06 1.26
CA GLU A 297 -11.35 13.23 0.52
C GLU A 297 -11.39 14.49 1.38
N VAL A 298 -10.30 15.27 1.35
CA VAL A 298 -10.18 16.55 2.06
C VAL A 298 -9.97 17.66 1.06
N ARG A 299 -10.90 18.63 1.06
CA ARG A 299 -10.86 19.81 0.19
C ARG A 299 -10.82 21.08 1.02
N ALA A 300 -10.11 22.10 0.53
CA ALA A 300 -10.17 23.43 1.11
C ALA A 300 -11.51 24.08 0.70
N ALA A 301 -12.29 24.52 1.68
CA ALA A 301 -13.49 25.32 1.44
C ALA A 301 -13.13 26.77 1.10
N ASN A 302 -14.06 27.47 0.46
CA ASN A 302 -13.88 28.87 0.07
C ASN A 302 -13.66 29.81 1.28
N ASP A 303 -14.15 29.41 2.45
CA ASP A 303 -14.07 30.18 3.70
C ASP A 303 -12.74 29.95 4.46
N GLY A 304 -11.85 29.11 3.92
CA GLY A 304 -10.58 28.74 4.55
C GLY A 304 -10.68 27.60 5.58
N SER A 305 -11.86 27.00 5.76
CA SER A 305 -12.05 25.76 6.51
C SER A 305 -11.77 24.52 5.64
N TRP A 306 -11.62 23.36 6.27
CA TRP A 306 -11.48 22.09 5.57
C TRP A 306 -12.82 21.37 5.49
N THR A 307 -13.20 20.96 4.29
CA THR A 307 -14.32 20.05 4.05
C THR A 307 -13.77 18.64 3.96
N VAL A 308 -14.29 17.74 4.80
CA VAL A 308 -13.91 16.32 4.83
C VAL A 308 -15.12 15.51 4.43
N GLU A 309 -15.00 14.75 3.34
CA GLU A 309 -16.08 13.93 2.78
C GLU A 309 -15.57 12.50 2.58
N LEU A 310 -16.48 11.53 2.65
CA LEU A 310 -16.18 10.14 2.32
C LEU A 310 -16.34 9.94 0.81
N ASN A 311 -15.48 9.14 0.22
CA ASN A 311 -15.62 8.78 -1.19
C ASN A 311 -16.82 7.83 -1.36
N ALA A 312 -17.84 8.29 -2.09
CA ALA A 312 -19.05 7.53 -2.36
C ALA A 312 -18.79 6.24 -3.17
N GLU A 313 -17.74 6.21 -4.00
CA GLU A 313 -17.36 5.03 -4.79
C GLU A 313 -16.81 3.90 -3.92
N THR A 314 -16.17 4.24 -2.80
CA THR A 314 -15.59 3.25 -1.85
C THR A 314 -16.56 2.82 -0.76
N LEU A 315 -17.75 3.43 -0.71
CA LEU A 315 -18.73 3.18 0.36
C LEU A 315 -19.81 2.25 -0.20
N PRO A 316 -19.75 0.94 0.12
CA PRO A 316 -20.74 0.01 -0.40
C PRO A 316 -22.09 0.30 0.26
N ARG A 317 -23.09 0.48 -0.60
CA ARG A 317 -24.47 0.70 -0.19
C ARG A 317 -25.22 -0.63 -0.28
N VAL A 318 -25.65 -1.11 0.88
CA VAL A 318 -26.46 -2.32 1.00
C VAL A 318 -27.87 -1.92 1.39
N LEU A 319 -28.85 -2.34 0.59
CA LEU A 319 -30.27 -2.15 0.87
C LEU A 319 -30.86 -3.45 1.41
N VAL A 320 -31.78 -3.29 2.35
CA VAL A 320 -32.58 -4.40 2.87
C VAL A 320 -33.92 -4.40 2.13
N ASP A 321 -34.22 -5.49 1.42
CA ASP A 321 -35.49 -5.61 0.72
C ASP A 321 -36.62 -5.96 1.69
N HIS A 322 -37.24 -4.91 2.23
CA HIS A 322 -38.41 -5.01 3.08
C HIS A 322 -39.67 -5.44 2.32
N ILE A 323 -39.73 -5.19 1.01
CA ILE A 323 -40.87 -5.54 0.17
C ILE A 323 -40.90 -7.05 -0.02
N TYR A 324 -39.78 -7.66 -0.39
CA TYR A 324 -39.65 -9.10 -0.52
C TYR A 324 -39.89 -9.81 0.81
N PHE A 325 -39.37 -9.28 1.93
CA PHE A 325 -39.70 -9.82 3.25
C PHE A 325 -41.21 -9.82 3.52
N ALA A 326 -41.92 -8.73 3.22
CA ALA A 326 -43.36 -8.62 3.40
C ALA A 326 -44.16 -9.54 2.45
N GLN A 327 -43.63 -9.86 1.27
CA GLN A 327 -44.23 -10.82 0.34
C GLN A 327 -44.03 -12.28 0.79
N VAL A 328 -42.87 -12.62 1.34
CA VAL A 328 -42.52 -14.00 1.71
C VAL A 328 -43.00 -14.38 3.10
N SER A 329 -43.03 -13.43 4.05
CA SER A 329 -43.49 -13.63 5.44
C SER A 329 -44.87 -14.31 5.55
N PRO A 330 -45.91 -13.92 4.77
CA PRO A 330 -47.21 -14.58 4.77
C PRO A 330 -47.21 -16.02 4.22
N HIS A 331 -46.22 -16.37 3.39
CA HIS A 331 -46.09 -17.68 2.76
C HIS A 331 -45.30 -18.69 3.60
N ALA A 332 -44.62 -18.25 4.66
CA ALA A 332 -43.90 -19.11 5.60
C ALA A 332 -44.87 -19.87 6.51
N LYS A 333 -44.92 -21.20 6.34
CA LYS A 333 -45.89 -22.07 7.03
C LYS A 333 -45.29 -22.70 8.29
N ASN A 334 -43.98 -22.95 8.28
CA ASN A 334 -43.28 -23.60 9.39
C ASN A 334 -42.67 -22.56 10.35
N GLN A 335 -42.63 -22.89 11.64
CA GLN A 335 -41.97 -22.02 12.64
C GLN A 335 -40.48 -21.82 12.31
N ALA A 336 -39.80 -22.87 11.87
CA ALA A 336 -38.40 -22.79 11.44
C ALA A 336 -38.18 -21.85 10.24
N GLU A 337 -39.15 -21.72 9.32
CA GLU A 337 -39.06 -20.78 8.19
C GLU A 337 -39.23 -19.34 8.66
N LYS A 338 -40.10 -19.11 9.64
CA LYS A 338 -40.30 -17.78 10.24
C LYS A 338 -39.09 -17.33 11.05
N ASP A 339 -38.51 -18.24 11.82
CA ASP A 339 -37.32 -17.99 12.61
C ASP A 339 -36.12 -17.67 11.69
N PHE A 340 -35.98 -18.42 10.58
CA PHE A 340 -34.95 -18.13 9.56
C PHE A 340 -35.12 -16.75 8.91
N LEU A 341 -36.33 -16.39 8.48
CA LEU A 341 -36.60 -15.08 7.88
C LEU A 341 -36.35 -13.94 8.88
N ALA A 342 -36.71 -14.13 10.15
CA ALA A 342 -36.43 -13.17 11.21
C ALA A 342 -34.92 -13.01 11.45
N GLU A 343 -34.16 -14.11 11.45
CA GLU A 343 -32.69 -14.10 11.57
C GLU A 343 -32.04 -13.39 10.37
N CYS A 344 -32.49 -13.67 9.14
CA CYS A 344 -32.04 -12.97 7.93
C CYS A 344 -32.30 -11.46 8.02
N LEU A 345 -33.48 -11.04 8.48
CA LEU A 345 -33.81 -9.63 8.63
C LEU A 345 -32.97 -8.96 9.74
N GLN A 346 -32.74 -9.67 10.84
CA GLN A 346 -31.90 -9.17 11.93
C GLN A 346 -30.44 -9.01 11.48
N ASN A 347 -29.89 -9.99 10.75
CA ASN A 347 -28.54 -9.94 10.21
C ASN A 347 -28.39 -8.81 9.18
N ALA A 348 -29.39 -8.64 8.31
CA ALA A 348 -29.42 -7.56 7.33
C ALA A 348 -29.42 -6.17 8.01
N ASN A 349 -30.33 -5.95 8.96
CA ASN A 349 -30.40 -4.70 9.71
C ASN A 349 -29.11 -4.43 10.51
N TRP A 350 -28.53 -5.47 11.10
CA TRP A 350 -27.26 -5.36 11.81
C TRP A 350 -26.12 -4.96 10.87
N LEU A 351 -26.05 -5.55 9.66
CA LEU A 351 -25.03 -5.22 8.67
C LEU A 351 -25.16 -3.77 8.21
N THR A 352 -26.36 -3.32 7.81
CA THR A 352 -26.60 -1.94 7.38
C THR A 352 -26.24 -0.94 8.48
N ARG A 353 -26.64 -1.19 9.74
CA ARG A 353 -26.26 -0.34 10.87
C ARG A 353 -24.76 -0.33 11.11
N SER A 354 -24.09 -1.48 10.99
CA SER A 354 -22.65 -1.59 11.18
C SER A 354 -21.85 -0.86 10.09
N LEU A 355 -22.32 -0.89 8.85
CA LEU A 355 -21.73 -0.14 7.72
C LEU A 355 -21.89 1.38 7.92
N ASP A 356 -23.08 1.84 8.29
CA ASP A 356 -23.32 3.26 8.61
C ASP A 356 -22.47 3.73 9.80
N GLN A 357 -22.36 2.91 10.85
CA GLN A 357 -21.50 3.20 11.99
C GLN A 357 -20.02 3.26 11.59
N ARG A 358 -19.55 2.35 10.73
CA ARG A 358 -18.19 2.40 10.17
C ARG A 358 -17.95 3.72 9.43
N ALA A 359 -18.83 4.10 8.51
CA ALA A 359 -18.72 5.33 7.74
C ALA A 359 -18.66 6.57 8.66
N LYS A 360 -19.60 6.68 9.61
CA LYS A 360 -19.62 7.77 10.60
C LYS A 360 -18.35 7.82 11.45
N THR A 361 -17.81 6.67 11.83
CA THR A 361 -16.60 6.59 12.65
C THR A 361 -15.37 7.04 11.85
N ILE A 362 -15.22 6.58 10.60
CA ILE A 362 -14.14 7.02 9.70
C ILE A 362 -14.21 8.54 9.50
N LEU A 363 -15.39 9.08 9.21
CA LEU A 363 -15.58 10.52 9.01
C LEU A 363 -15.20 11.33 10.27
N LYS A 364 -15.63 10.89 11.47
CA LYS A 364 -15.30 11.56 12.74
C LYS A 364 -13.79 11.56 13.00
N VAL A 365 -13.14 10.40 12.85
CA VAL A 365 -11.69 10.26 13.05
C VAL A 365 -10.93 11.12 12.04
N ALA A 366 -11.29 11.06 10.77
CA ALA A 366 -10.65 11.85 9.72
C ALA A 366 -10.83 13.36 9.94
N SER A 367 -12.02 13.81 10.33
CA SER A 367 -12.30 15.21 10.62
C SER A 367 -11.47 15.73 11.80
N GLU A 368 -11.30 14.94 12.86
CA GLU A 368 -10.48 15.34 14.00
C GLU A 368 -8.99 15.35 13.65
N ILE A 369 -8.50 14.39 12.85
CA ILE A 369 -7.12 14.40 12.33
C ILE A 369 -6.87 15.69 11.52
N VAL A 370 -7.76 16.01 10.58
CA VAL A 370 -7.66 17.22 9.74
C VAL A 370 -7.66 18.49 10.58
N ARG A 371 -8.53 18.57 11.60
CA ARG A 371 -8.59 19.71 12.52
C ARG A 371 -7.29 19.92 13.29
N GLN A 372 -6.67 18.85 13.80
CA GLN A 372 -5.41 18.94 14.55
C GLN A 372 -4.22 19.22 13.62
N GLN A 373 -4.30 18.78 12.35
CA GLN A 373 -3.24 18.84 11.35
C GLN A 373 -3.42 19.94 10.29
N ASP A 374 -4.19 20.99 10.59
CA ASP A 374 -4.40 22.13 9.70
C ASP A 374 -3.08 22.71 9.14
N ALA A 375 -2.08 22.90 10.02
CA ALA A 375 -0.76 23.42 9.64
C ALA A 375 -0.02 22.53 8.62
N PHE A 376 -0.21 21.20 8.68
CA PHE A 376 0.34 20.26 7.71
C PHE A 376 -0.33 20.40 6.33
N LEU A 377 -1.65 20.57 6.30
CA LEU A 377 -2.39 20.66 5.03
C LEU A 377 -2.00 21.92 4.26
N VAL A 378 -1.73 23.03 4.97
CA VAL A 378 -1.28 24.29 4.37
C VAL A 378 0.22 24.27 4.02
N HIS A 379 1.09 23.95 4.98
CA HIS A 379 2.54 24.13 4.85
C HIS A 379 3.32 22.84 4.52
N GLY A 380 2.66 21.69 4.52
CA GLY A 380 3.24 20.38 4.25
C GLY A 380 3.87 19.69 5.48
N VAL A 381 4.63 18.63 5.21
CA VAL A 381 5.25 17.71 6.20
C VAL A 381 6.05 18.45 7.29
N ARG A 382 6.58 19.64 6.97
CA ARG A 382 7.38 20.47 7.89
C ARG A 382 6.62 20.94 9.13
N GLN A 383 5.32 21.13 8.99
CA GLN A 383 4.44 21.60 10.08
C GLN A 383 3.53 20.48 10.58
N LEU A 384 3.95 19.22 10.39
CA LEU A 384 3.25 18.08 10.96
C LEU A 384 3.35 18.11 12.49
N ARG A 385 2.20 18.24 13.15
CA ARG A 385 2.14 18.23 14.60
C ARG A 385 2.14 16.79 15.09
N PRO A 386 2.89 16.46 16.16
CA PRO A 386 2.82 15.12 16.72
C PRO A 386 1.42 14.88 17.30
N LEU A 387 0.80 13.77 16.90
CA LEU A 387 -0.55 13.38 17.30
C LEU A 387 -0.53 11.96 17.87
N ASN A 388 -1.15 11.79 19.04
CA ASN A 388 -1.29 10.48 19.67
C ASN A 388 -2.71 9.95 19.46
N LEU A 389 -2.86 8.63 19.33
CA LEU A 389 -4.15 7.96 19.18
C LEU A 389 -5.09 8.31 20.32
N ARG A 390 -4.58 8.33 21.57
CA ARG A 390 -5.35 8.72 22.75
C ARG A 390 -5.96 10.12 22.65
N THR A 391 -5.23 11.09 22.10
CA THR A 391 -5.73 12.47 21.97
C THR A 391 -6.93 12.55 21.03
N VAL A 392 -6.89 11.81 19.91
CA VAL A 392 -8.02 11.73 18.98
C VAL A 392 -9.18 10.96 19.61
N ALA A 393 -8.88 9.85 20.28
CA ALA A 393 -9.85 9.00 20.97
C ALA A 393 -10.65 9.78 22.04
N ASP A 394 -9.94 10.54 22.90
CA ASP A 394 -10.55 11.38 23.94
C ASP A 394 -11.41 12.51 23.34
N ALA A 395 -11.01 13.08 22.18
CA ALA A 395 -11.75 14.15 21.52
C ALA A 395 -13.06 13.67 20.87
N ILE A 396 -13.08 12.46 20.32
CA ILE A 396 -14.27 11.88 19.67
C ILE A 396 -15.14 11.03 20.62
N GLY A 397 -14.67 10.78 21.84
CA GLY A 397 -15.36 9.94 22.83
C GLY A 397 -15.37 8.45 22.49
N MET A 398 -14.25 7.93 21.98
CA MET A 398 -14.09 6.51 21.64
C MET A 398 -12.80 5.95 22.28
N HIS A 399 -12.68 4.63 22.41
CA HIS A 399 -11.43 4.01 22.84
C HIS A 399 -10.31 4.09 21.80
N GLU A 400 -9.07 4.15 22.28
CA GLU A 400 -7.85 4.20 21.47
C GLU A 400 -7.77 3.05 20.45
N SER A 401 -8.18 1.85 20.87
CA SER A 401 -8.20 0.66 20.00
C SER A 401 -9.14 0.82 18.81
N THR A 402 -10.27 1.52 18.96
CA THR A 402 -11.20 1.77 17.86
C THR A 402 -10.57 2.70 16.83
N VAL A 403 -9.89 3.76 17.27
CA VAL A 403 -9.16 4.69 16.39
C VAL A 403 -8.01 3.98 15.67
N SER A 404 -7.24 3.15 16.38
CA SER A 404 -6.15 2.37 15.79
C SER A 404 -6.63 1.42 14.69
N ARG A 405 -7.81 0.80 14.87
CA ARG A 405 -8.42 -0.08 13.88
C ARG A 405 -8.95 0.66 12.66
N VAL A 406 -9.60 1.79 12.87
CA VAL A 406 -10.20 2.61 11.81
C VAL A 406 -9.14 3.28 10.94
N THR A 407 -7.98 3.61 11.50
CA THR A 407 -6.89 4.29 10.78
C THR A 407 -6.00 3.33 10.00
N ALA A 408 -6.08 2.02 10.26
CA ALA A 408 -5.31 1.01 9.56
C ALA A 408 -5.87 0.75 8.15
N ASN A 409 -4.98 0.69 7.15
CA ASN A 409 -5.33 0.42 5.76
C ASN A 409 -6.46 1.31 5.22
N LYS A 410 -6.43 2.60 5.60
CA LYS A 410 -7.33 3.63 5.09
C LYS A 410 -6.51 4.81 4.61
N TYR A 411 -6.94 5.36 3.48
CA TYR A 411 -6.22 6.43 2.80
C TYR A 411 -7.07 7.68 2.70
N MET A 412 -6.40 8.82 2.85
CA MET A 412 -6.98 10.15 2.76
C MET A 412 -6.33 10.89 1.59
N LEU A 413 -7.16 11.34 0.65
CA LEU A 413 -6.76 12.26 -0.40
C LEU A 413 -6.74 13.67 0.16
N THR A 414 -5.58 14.29 0.13
CA THR A 414 -5.37 15.69 0.54
C THR A 414 -4.91 16.51 -0.67
N PRO A 415 -4.95 17.85 -0.61
CA PRO A 415 -4.42 18.70 -1.70
C PRO A 415 -2.92 18.47 -2.00
N ARG A 416 -2.20 17.78 -1.12
CA ARG A 416 -0.77 17.49 -1.24
C ARG A 416 -0.47 16.06 -1.70
N GLY A 417 -1.50 15.23 -1.89
CA GLY A 417 -1.38 13.82 -2.26
C GLY A 417 -2.18 12.89 -1.35
N VAL A 418 -2.05 11.60 -1.60
CA VAL A 418 -2.71 10.52 -0.84
C VAL A 418 -1.82 10.09 0.32
N PHE A 419 -2.38 10.07 1.53
CA PHE A 419 -1.69 9.65 2.75
C PHE A 419 -2.48 8.57 3.49
N GLU A 420 -1.79 7.58 4.08
CA GLU A 420 -2.42 6.65 5.04
C GLU A 420 -2.85 7.44 6.28
N LEU A 421 -4.04 7.19 6.84
CA LEU A 421 -4.48 7.87 8.06
C LEU A 421 -3.50 7.67 9.23
N ARG A 422 -2.86 6.50 9.30
CA ARG A 422 -1.84 6.17 10.31
C ARG A 422 -0.61 7.08 10.24
N TYR A 423 -0.29 7.65 9.08
CA TYR A 423 0.87 8.52 8.88
C TYR A 423 0.85 9.75 9.80
N PHE A 424 -0.33 10.26 10.13
CA PHE A 424 -0.48 11.43 11.00
C PHE A 424 -0.16 11.15 12.49
N PHE A 425 -0.11 9.87 12.89
CA PHE A 425 0.21 9.46 14.25
C PHE A 425 1.71 9.26 14.41
N THR A 426 2.42 10.37 14.57
CA THR A 426 3.88 10.36 14.74
C THR A 426 4.29 10.53 16.19
N ALA A 427 5.43 9.94 16.56
CA ALA A 427 6.03 10.15 17.87
C ALA A 427 6.41 11.63 18.07
N SER A 428 6.14 12.15 19.28
CA SER A 428 6.56 13.48 19.69
C SER A 428 8.03 13.50 20.12
N ILE A 429 8.75 14.53 19.69
CA ILE A 429 10.08 14.86 20.19
C ILE A 429 9.95 16.15 21.00
N ALA A 430 10.52 16.14 22.21
CA ALA A 430 10.49 17.29 23.10
C ALA A 430 11.21 18.49 22.46
N ALA A 431 10.57 19.65 22.50
CA ALA A 431 11.19 20.90 22.11
C ALA A 431 12.10 21.43 23.23
N SER A 432 13.29 21.89 22.86
CA SER A 432 14.18 22.62 23.75
C SER A 432 13.68 24.07 23.86
N GLY A 433 13.19 24.48 25.03
CA GLY A 433 12.82 25.87 25.30
C GLY A 433 11.32 26.18 25.39
N GLY A 434 10.47 25.17 25.57
CA GLY A 434 9.02 25.38 25.83
C GLY A 434 8.19 25.73 24.59
N GLY A 435 8.74 25.51 23.38
CA GLY A 435 7.99 25.56 22.13
C GLY A 435 7.15 24.31 21.88
N ASP A 436 6.39 24.33 20.78
CA ASP A 436 5.56 23.19 20.35
C ASP A 436 6.43 21.96 20.04
N ALA A 437 5.95 20.78 20.46
CA ALA A 437 6.63 19.52 20.19
C ALA A 437 6.74 19.25 18.69
N HIS A 438 7.87 18.68 18.25
CA HIS A 438 8.12 18.39 16.84
C HIS A 438 7.83 16.91 16.53
N SER A 439 7.27 16.66 15.33
CA SER A 439 7.11 15.30 14.80
C SER A 439 8.45 14.72 14.34
N SER A 440 8.63 13.40 14.51
CA SER A 440 9.77 12.68 13.97
C SER A 440 9.95 12.85 12.46
N GLU A 441 8.84 12.99 11.72
CA GLU A 441 8.88 13.09 10.26
C GLU A 441 9.28 14.51 9.80
N ALA A 442 8.80 15.54 10.50
CA ALA A 442 9.27 16.91 10.30
C ALA A 442 10.78 17.04 10.56
N VAL A 443 11.30 16.34 11.58
CA VAL A 443 12.74 16.31 11.88
C VAL A 443 13.53 15.59 10.77
N ARG A 444 13.00 14.50 10.20
CA ARG A 444 13.63 13.80 9.07
C ARG A 444 13.72 14.68 7.83
N ASP A 445 12.62 15.35 7.46
CA ASP A 445 12.61 16.30 6.34
C ASP A 445 13.61 17.45 6.58
N ARG A 446 13.70 17.94 7.83
CA ARG A 446 14.66 18.98 8.19
C ARG A 446 16.12 18.51 8.08
N ILE A 447 16.44 17.30 8.53
CA ILE A 447 17.77 16.70 8.38
C ILE A 447 18.11 16.57 6.89
N LYS A 448 17.16 16.08 6.07
CA LYS A 448 17.34 15.95 4.63
C LYS A 448 17.65 17.32 3.99
N GLN A 449 16.86 18.34 4.33
CA GLN A 449 17.10 19.71 3.83
C GLN A 449 18.48 20.24 4.22
N LEU A 450 18.90 20.09 5.49
CA LEU A 450 20.22 20.52 5.93
C LEU A 450 21.34 19.84 5.13
N ILE A 451 21.18 18.55 4.82
CA ILE A 451 22.14 17.77 4.02
C ILE A 451 22.10 18.15 2.53
N ASP A 452 20.93 18.50 2.01
CA ASP A 452 20.77 18.94 0.62
C ASP A 452 21.36 20.36 0.40
N GLU A 453 21.27 21.24 1.40
CA GLU A 453 21.83 22.61 1.38
C GLU A 453 23.35 22.67 1.69
N GLU A 454 23.96 21.55 2.09
CA GLU A 454 25.40 21.44 2.37
C GLU A 454 26.27 21.78 1.14
N LYS A 455 27.22 22.70 1.31
CA LYS A 455 28.21 23.07 0.29
C LYS A 455 29.30 21.98 0.15
N PRO A 456 29.90 21.78 -1.05
CA PRO A 456 30.95 20.78 -1.26
C PRO A 456 32.20 20.94 -0.38
N ALA A 457 32.47 22.18 0.07
CA ALA A 457 33.60 22.49 0.94
C ALA A 457 33.32 22.19 2.42
N ASP A 458 32.06 22.20 2.83
CA ASP A 458 31.65 22.10 4.23
C ASP A 458 30.48 21.12 4.37
N VAL A 459 30.84 19.84 4.52
CA VAL A 459 29.88 18.75 4.74
C VAL A 459 29.62 18.65 6.23
N LEU A 460 28.35 18.74 6.61
CA LEU A 460 27.95 18.71 8.01
C LEU A 460 28.20 17.32 8.60
N SER A 461 28.82 17.31 9.78
CA SER A 461 28.91 16.10 10.58
C SER A 461 27.58 15.84 11.28
N ASP A 462 27.32 14.59 11.66
CA ASP A 462 26.10 14.24 12.41
C ASP A 462 26.02 15.04 13.74
N ASP A 463 27.16 15.43 14.32
CA ASP A 463 27.22 16.30 15.50
C ASP A 463 26.84 17.76 15.18
N ALA A 464 27.32 18.30 14.04
CA ALA A 464 26.94 19.65 13.60
C ALA A 464 25.45 19.75 13.27
N ILE A 465 24.85 18.69 12.72
CA ILE A 465 23.40 18.62 12.48
C ILE A 465 22.63 18.65 13.81
N VAL A 466 23.11 17.96 14.84
CA VAL A 466 22.50 18.03 16.19
C VAL A 466 22.55 19.45 16.74
N ASP A 467 23.68 20.14 16.62
CA ASP A 467 23.82 21.50 17.15
C ASP A 467 22.90 22.50 16.43
N MET A 468 22.81 22.43 15.09
CA MET A 468 21.88 23.24 14.31
C MET A 468 20.41 22.95 14.65
N LEU A 469 20.07 21.68 14.90
CA LEU A 469 18.71 21.30 15.28
C LEU A 469 18.37 21.79 16.69
N LYS A 470 19.33 21.77 17.62
CA LYS A 470 19.17 22.37 18.95
C LYS A 470 18.94 23.87 18.89
N GLU A 471 19.66 24.60 18.03
CA GLU A 471 19.42 26.03 17.78
C GLU A 471 18.00 26.30 17.25
N SER A 472 17.46 25.36 16.47
CA SER A 472 16.08 25.43 15.97
C SER A 472 15.02 24.94 16.98
N GLY A 473 15.41 24.58 18.20
CA GLY A 473 14.50 24.14 19.27
C GLY A 473 14.22 22.64 19.31
N VAL A 474 14.95 21.81 18.56
CA VAL A 474 14.79 20.35 18.53
C VAL A 474 15.90 19.68 19.35
N ASP A 475 15.57 19.03 20.47
CA ASP A 475 16.57 18.27 21.24
C ASP A 475 16.60 16.79 20.82
N ILE A 476 17.67 16.41 20.12
CA ILE A 476 17.88 15.04 19.66
C ILE A 476 19.32 14.57 19.86
N ALA A 477 19.46 13.27 20.11
CA ALA A 477 20.77 12.64 20.22
C ALA A 477 21.38 12.35 18.83
N ARG A 478 22.71 12.41 18.75
CA ARG A 478 23.51 12.04 17.57
C ARG A 478 23.14 10.68 16.97
N ARG A 479 22.92 9.66 17.81
CA ARG A 479 22.52 8.31 17.36
C ARG A 479 21.17 8.31 16.63
N THR A 480 20.25 9.18 17.05
CA THR A 480 18.93 9.34 16.43
C THR A 480 19.05 9.98 15.05
N VAL A 481 19.91 11.01 14.90
CA VAL A 481 20.22 11.61 13.59
C VAL A 481 20.81 10.58 12.64
N ALA A 482 21.80 9.79 13.09
CA ALA A 482 22.39 8.73 12.29
C ALA A 482 21.35 7.69 11.84
N LYS A 483 20.48 7.23 12.76
CA LYS A 483 19.39 6.29 12.46
C LYS A 483 18.39 6.86 11.44
N TYR A 484 18.01 8.12 11.57
CA TYR A 484 17.10 8.78 10.62
C TYR A 484 17.75 8.96 9.25
N ARG A 485 19.04 9.31 9.21
CA ARG A 485 19.82 9.42 7.98
C ARG A 485 19.92 8.08 7.24
N GLU A 486 20.25 7.00 7.96
CA GLU A 486 20.31 5.64 7.40
C GLU A 486 18.95 5.17 6.89
N GLY A 487 17.86 5.46 7.62
CA GLY A 487 16.50 5.16 7.18
C GLY A 487 16.09 5.89 5.90
N MET A 488 16.66 7.06 5.62
CA MET A 488 16.48 7.80 4.36
C MET A 488 17.50 7.41 3.27
N ASN A 489 18.31 6.37 3.50
CA ASN A 489 19.36 5.90 2.61
C ASN A 489 20.42 6.97 2.26
N ILE A 490 20.67 7.91 3.19
CA ILE A 490 21.66 8.98 3.01
C ILE A 490 23.02 8.51 3.56
N PRO A 491 24.11 8.57 2.76
CA PRO A 491 25.41 8.07 3.17
C PRO A 491 26.06 8.92 4.28
N SER A 492 27.10 8.36 4.92
CA SER A 492 27.81 9.02 6.03
C SER A 492 28.50 10.32 5.61
N SER A 493 28.77 11.22 6.55
CA SER A 493 29.47 12.49 6.27
C SER A 493 30.83 12.28 5.59
N VAL A 494 31.53 11.18 5.90
CA VAL A 494 32.81 10.82 5.26
C VAL A 494 32.63 10.46 3.78
N GLN A 495 31.61 9.66 3.46
CA GLN A 495 31.28 9.30 2.08
C GLN A 495 30.76 10.52 1.30
N ARG A 496 29.84 11.30 1.87
CA ARG A 496 29.32 12.55 1.26
C ARG A 496 30.43 13.53 0.94
N ARG A 497 31.39 13.72 1.84
CA ARG A 497 32.57 14.59 1.62
C ARG A 497 33.45 14.08 0.48
N ARG A 498 33.63 12.76 0.36
CA ARG A 498 34.37 12.16 -0.76
C ARG A 498 33.62 12.34 -2.08
N GLU A 499 32.31 12.12 -2.08
CA GLU A 499 31.44 12.27 -3.26
C GLU A 499 31.37 13.70 -3.76
N LYS A 500 31.15 14.67 -2.86
CA LYS A 500 31.07 16.10 -3.19
C LYS A 500 32.42 16.68 -3.64
N ARG A 501 33.56 16.24 -3.07
CA ARG A 501 34.90 16.60 -3.58
C ARG A 501 35.19 16.02 -4.96
N ALA A 502 34.75 14.79 -5.22
CA ALA A 502 34.88 14.18 -6.54
C ALA A 502 34.02 14.90 -7.59
N LEU A 503 32.80 15.31 -7.25
CA LEU A 503 31.94 16.12 -8.12
C LEU A 503 32.54 17.51 -8.40
N ALA A 504 33.11 18.16 -7.39
CA ALA A 504 33.75 19.46 -7.54
C ALA A 504 35.07 19.43 -8.35
N SER A 505 35.72 18.26 -8.46
CA SER A 505 36.91 18.07 -9.30
C SER A 505 36.56 17.63 -10.72
N ALA A 506 35.45 16.93 -10.93
CA ALA A 506 34.94 16.58 -12.27
C ALA A 506 34.21 17.73 -12.99
N GLY A 507 33.74 18.73 -12.25
CA GLY A 507 33.08 19.92 -12.80
C GLY A 507 34.01 21.13 -13.04
N ARG A 508 35.33 20.91 -13.08
CA ARG A 508 36.33 21.95 -13.37
C ARG A 508 37.08 21.65 -14.65
#